data_AF-A0A1Y5SMW4-F1
#
_entry.id   AF-A0A1Y5SMW4-F1
#
_cell.length_a   1.000
_cell.length_b   1.000
_cell.length_c   1.000
_cell.angle_alpha   90.00
_cell.angle_beta   90.00
_cell.angle_gamma   90.00
#
_symmetry.space_group_name_H-M   'P 1'
#
loop_
_entity.id
_entity.type
_entity.pdbx_description
1 polymer ?
#
loop_
_entity_poly.entity_id
_entity_poly.type
_entity_poly.pdbx_seq_one_letter_code
_entity_poly.pdbx_strand_id
1 'polypeptide(L)'
;MKIKRLNGMFTISTQVDPDKIGKLAGLGYRSIICNRPDDEEPGQPSFRQIDAMAKQHGIVAIYLPIVLSDLSDVQKNEFSAAIEVIPKPIVAYCRTGARSAALWNDFDARQNDYTGRERRRKSAQDIAPLTQVAQTGAQLSEPRDSDTVNGRPLSAREAAYIARFATRAQAG
;
A
#
# COMPACT_ATOMS: atom_id res chain seq x y z
N MET A 1 -7.63 -17.75 4.02
CA MET A 1 -7.87 -16.29 4.04
C MET A 1 -9.15 -15.95 4.81
N LYS A 2 -9.04 -15.18 5.90
CA LYS A 2 -10.17 -14.57 6.63
C LYS A 2 -10.02 -13.04 6.53
N ILE A 3 -11.09 -12.34 6.15
CA ILE A 3 -11.10 -10.88 5.99
C ILE A 3 -11.99 -10.23 7.05
N LYS A 4 -11.61 -9.05 7.52
CA LYS A 4 -12.42 -8.19 8.39
C LYS A 4 -12.39 -6.77 7.82
N ARG A 5 -13.54 -6.31 7.34
CA ARG A 5 -13.70 -4.92 6.88
C ARG A 5 -13.75 -4.00 8.08
N LEU A 6 -12.87 -3.01 8.14
CA LEU A 6 -12.84 -2.03 9.23
C LEU A 6 -13.75 -0.84 8.89
N ASN A 7 -13.72 -0.37 7.65
CA ASN A 7 -14.64 0.63 7.12
C ASN A 7 -14.79 0.47 5.59
N GLY A 8 -15.44 1.43 4.92
CA GLY A 8 -15.67 1.39 3.47
C GLY A 8 -14.40 1.43 2.60
N MET A 9 -13.25 1.88 3.15
CA MET A 9 -12.02 2.06 2.40
C MET A 9 -10.91 1.07 2.76
N PHE A 10 -10.98 0.43 3.93
CA PHE A 10 -9.90 -0.38 4.48
C PHE A 10 -10.39 -1.69 5.10
N THR A 11 -9.72 -2.77 4.71
CA THR A 11 -10.00 -4.14 5.16
C THR A 11 -8.69 -4.79 5.58
N ILE A 12 -8.73 -5.56 6.67
CA ILE A 12 -7.60 -6.38 7.09
C ILE A 12 -7.86 -7.84 6.78
N SER A 13 -6.80 -8.61 6.58
CA SER A 13 -6.87 -10.04 6.31
C SER A 13 -5.75 -10.81 7.02
N THR A 14 -6.00 -12.10 7.28
CA THR A 14 -4.91 -13.08 7.41
C THR A 14 -4.15 -13.19 6.08
N GLN A 15 -3.15 -14.07 5.99
CA GLN A 15 -2.38 -14.33 4.76
C GLN A 15 -3.30 -14.34 3.53
N VAL A 16 -2.99 -13.44 2.58
CA VAL A 16 -3.66 -13.42 1.28
C VAL A 16 -3.21 -14.64 0.50
N ASP A 17 -4.20 -15.26 -0.10
CA ASP A 17 -4.06 -16.44 -0.93
C ASP A 17 -3.99 -15.97 -2.39
N PRO A 18 -2.89 -16.24 -3.13
CA PRO A 18 -2.73 -15.81 -4.52
C PRO A 18 -3.94 -16.14 -5.39
N ASP A 19 -4.54 -17.32 -5.22
CA ASP A 19 -5.67 -17.81 -6.00
C ASP A 19 -6.98 -17.04 -5.72
N LYS A 20 -7.02 -16.26 -4.64
CA LYS A 20 -8.19 -15.46 -4.25
C LYS A 20 -8.08 -14.00 -4.67
N ILE A 21 -6.97 -13.58 -5.27
CA ILE A 21 -6.76 -12.19 -5.68
C ILE A 21 -7.76 -11.77 -6.77
N GLY A 22 -8.08 -12.64 -7.73
CA GLY A 22 -9.14 -12.36 -8.71
C GLY A 22 -10.51 -12.13 -8.06
N LYS A 23 -10.82 -12.83 -6.96
CA LYS A 23 -12.04 -12.58 -6.18
C LYS A 23 -11.98 -11.23 -5.46
N LEU A 24 -10.82 -10.81 -4.96
CA LEU A 24 -10.66 -9.47 -4.37
C LEU A 24 -10.90 -8.37 -5.42
N ALA A 25 -10.39 -8.55 -6.65
CA ALA A 25 -10.65 -7.63 -7.74
C ALA A 25 -12.14 -7.55 -8.09
N GLY A 26 -12.82 -8.69 -8.18
CA GLY A 26 -14.27 -8.76 -8.42
C GLY A 26 -15.12 -8.12 -7.30
N LEU A 27 -14.60 -8.08 -6.07
CA LEU A 27 -15.22 -7.34 -4.94
C LEU A 27 -14.91 -5.84 -4.95
N GLY A 28 -14.19 -5.35 -5.96
CA GLY A 28 -13.85 -3.94 -6.16
C GLY A 28 -12.63 -3.45 -5.39
N TYR A 29 -11.85 -4.34 -4.75
CA TYR A 29 -10.58 -3.92 -4.13
C TYR A 29 -9.59 -3.48 -5.21
N ARG A 30 -8.87 -2.39 -4.91
CA ARG A 30 -7.96 -1.74 -5.85
C ARG A 30 -6.50 -1.80 -5.43
N SER A 31 -6.23 -2.01 -4.14
CA SER A 31 -4.87 -2.20 -3.62
C SER A 31 -4.76 -3.28 -2.56
N ILE A 32 -3.59 -3.90 -2.46
CA ILE A 32 -3.16 -4.84 -1.44
C ILE A 32 -1.89 -4.30 -0.76
N ILE A 33 -1.83 -4.34 0.57
CA ILE A 33 -0.61 -4.05 1.35
C ILE A 33 -0.17 -5.32 2.08
N CYS A 34 1.07 -5.75 1.88
CA CYS A 34 1.69 -6.82 2.66
C CYS A 34 2.47 -6.25 3.83
N ASN A 35 2.07 -6.58 5.05
CA ASN A 35 2.78 -6.26 6.29
C ASN A 35 3.52 -7.46 6.89
N ARG A 36 3.76 -8.50 6.09
CA ARG A 36 4.45 -9.72 6.48
C ARG A 36 5.79 -9.81 5.74
N PRO A 37 6.94 -9.90 6.42
CA PRO A 37 8.20 -10.26 5.79
C PRO A 37 8.07 -11.60 5.06
N ASP A 38 8.68 -11.72 3.89
CA ASP A 38 8.83 -13.00 3.20
C ASP A 38 9.64 -13.99 4.05
N ASP A 39 9.43 -15.28 3.81
CA ASP A 39 10.07 -16.40 4.50
C ASP A 39 9.89 -16.46 6.04
N GLU A 40 8.80 -15.86 6.57
CA GLU A 40 8.46 -15.96 8.01
C GLU A 40 8.08 -17.40 8.41
N GLU A 41 7.46 -18.19 7.50
CA GLU A 41 7.09 -19.60 7.75
C GLU A 41 7.21 -20.45 6.47
N PRO A 42 7.48 -21.77 6.59
CA PRO A 42 7.46 -22.69 5.45
C PRO A 42 6.11 -22.70 4.73
N GLY A 43 6.14 -22.64 3.40
CA GLY A 43 4.93 -22.61 2.57
C GLY A 43 4.22 -21.25 2.54
N GLN A 44 4.83 -20.19 3.09
CA GLN A 44 4.37 -18.82 2.89
C GLN A 44 4.43 -18.45 1.40
N PRO A 45 3.33 -17.96 0.80
CA PRO A 45 3.39 -17.33 -0.52
C PRO A 45 4.29 -16.09 -0.47
N SER A 46 5.23 -15.98 -1.40
CA SER A 46 6.10 -14.80 -1.46
C SER A 46 5.32 -13.58 -1.90
N PHE A 47 5.75 -12.40 -1.46
CA PHE A 47 5.16 -11.17 -1.93
C PHE A 47 5.24 -11.04 -3.46
N ARG A 48 6.33 -11.53 -4.08
CA ARG A 48 6.49 -11.56 -5.53
C ARG A 48 5.36 -12.32 -6.23
N GLN A 49 4.92 -13.46 -5.68
CA GLN A 49 3.79 -14.22 -6.22
C GLN A 49 2.48 -13.43 -6.09
N ILE A 50 2.28 -12.77 -4.94
CA ILE A 50 1.10 -11.94 -4.67
C ILE A 50 1.05 -10.74 -5.62
N ASP A 51 2.17 -10.04 -5.83
CA ASP A 51 2.28 -8.90 -6.73
C ASP A 51 2.02 -9.29 -8.19
N ALA A 52 2.57 -10.42 -8.65
CA ALA A 52 2.33 -10.93 -10.01
C ALA A 52 0.84 -11.19 -10.26
N MET A 53 0.16 -11.87 -9.34
CA MET A 53 -1.29 -12.12 -9.42
C MET A 53 -2.11 -10.84 -9.29
N ALA A 54 -1.70 -9.90 -8.42
CA ALA A 54 -2.38 -8.61 -8.28
C ALA A 54 -2.35 -7.80 -9.58
N LYS A 55 -1.19 -7.72 -10.23
CA LYS A 55 -1.02 -7.06 -11.52
C LYS A 55 -1.90 -7.64 -12.62
N GLN A 56 -2.02 -8.97 -12.69
CA GLN A 56 -2.90 -9.65 -13.66
C GLN A 56 -4.38 -9.25 -13.50
N HIS A 57 -4.79 -8.86 -12.30
CA HIS A 57 -6.15 -8.44 -12.00
C HIS A 57 -6.29 -6.92 -11.82
N GLY A 58 -5.31 -6.12 -12.24
CA GLY A 58 -5.39 -4.66 -12.15
C GLY A 58 -5.40 -4.12 -10.72
N ILE A 59 -4.83 -4.86 -9.77
CA ILE A 59 -4.67 -4.46 -8.36
C ILE A 59 -3.24 -4.00 -8.12
N VAL A 60 -3.09 -2.89 -7.39
CA VAL A 60 -1.78 -2.43 -6.89
C VAL A 60 -1.37 -3.25 -5.69
N ALA A 61 -0.19 -3.87 -5.70
CA ALA A 61 0.38 -4.51 -4.52
C ALA A 61 1.56 -3.68 -3.96
N ILE A 62 1.58 -3.48 -2.65
CA ILE A 62 2.67 -2.79 -1.94
C ILE A 62 3.27 -3.70 -0.87
N TYR A 63 4.59 -3.78 -0.87
CA TYR A 63 5.37 -4.47 0.17
C TYR A 63 5.82 -3.48 1.24
N LEU A 64 5.29 -3.65 2.45
CA LEU A 64 5.64 -2.88 3.65
C LEU A 64 5.80 -3.84 4.83
N PRO A 65 6.82 -4.72 4.82
CA PRO A 65 6.99 -5.75 5.85
C PRO A 65 7.22 -5.11 7.21
N ILE A 66 6.53 -5.61 8.24
CA ILE A 66 6.61 -5.10 9.61
C ILE A 66 6.98 -6.22 10.57
N VAL A 67 7.92 -5.91 11.46
CA VAL A 67 8.25 -6.68 12.65
C VAL A 67 7.80 -5.86 13.86
N LEU A 68 6.83 -6.36 14.63
CA LEU A 68 6.18 -5.56 15.69
C LEU A 68 7.14 -5.10 16.80
N SER A 69 8.18 -5.90 17.09
CA SER A 69 9.19 -5.55 18.08
C SER A 69 10.06 -4.35 17.67
N ASP A 70 10.02 -3.97 16.39
CA ASP A 70 10.80 -2.86 15.82
C ASP A 70 9.90 -1.86 15.07
N LEU A 71 8.65 -1.70 15.55
CA LEU A 71 7.69 -0.80 14.92
C LEU A 71 8.08 0.66 15.17
N SER A 72 8.83 1.24 14.23
CA SER A 72 9.30 2.63 14.28
C SER A 72 8.28 3.63 13.73
N ASP A 73 8.43 4.90 14.12
CA ASP A 73 7.63 6.00 13.56
C ASP A 73 7.82 6.14 12.05
N VAL A 74 8.98 5.77 11.52
CA VAL A 74 9.25 5.74 10.07
C VAL A 74 8.31 4.76 9.36
N GLN A 75 8.22 3.52 9.85
CA GLN A 75 7.32 2.51 9.27
C GLN A 75 5.84 2.91 9.40
N LYS A 76 5.47 3.48 10.55
CA LYS A 76 4.12 4.03 10.77
C LYS A 76 3.79 5.15 9.79
N ASN A 77 4.75 6.02 9.48
CA ASN A 77 4.57 7.12 8.51
C ASN A 77 4.53 6.61 7.07
N GLU A 78 5.35 5.61 6.72
CA GLU A 78 5.29 4.97 5.40
C GLU A 78 3.92 4.31 5.17
N PHE A 79 3.39 3.62 6.17
CA PHE A 79 2.04 3.04 6.10
C PHE A 79 0.94 4.09 5.98
N SER A 80 1.01 5.19 6.75
CA SER A 80 0.07 6.31 6.61
C SER A 80 0.08 6.91 5.22
N ALA A 81 1.28 7.17 4.67
CA ALA A 81 1.44 7.72 3.33
C ALA A 81 0.87 6.76 2.27
N ALA A 82 1.07 5.44 2.43
CA ALA A 82 0.52 4.45 1.52
C ALA A 82 -1.01 4.49 1.52
N ILE A 83 -1.66 4.49 2.69
CA ILE A 83 -3.12 4.60 2.78
C ILE A 83 -3.63 5.88 2.12
N GLU A 84 -2.96 7.02 2.33
CA GLU A 84 -3.40 8.30 1.77
C GLU A 84 -3.28 8.34 0.25
N VAL A 85 -2.24 7.73 -0.32
CA VAL A 85 -1.97 7.82 -1.76
C VAL A 85 -2.67 6.73 -2.57
N ILE A 86 -2.64 5.46 -2.15
CA ILE A 86 -2.96 4.36 -3.07
C ILE A 86 -4.46 4.19 -3.35
N PRO A 87 -4.85 3.58 -4.48
CA PRO A 87 -6.25 3.35 -4.81
C PRO A 87 -6.99 2.52 -3.73
N LYS A 88 -8.07 3.08 -3.18
CA LYS A 88 -8.97 2.40 -2.22
C LYS A 88 -10.11 1.74 -2.97
N PRO A 89 -10.79 0.68 -2.52
CA PRO A 89 -10.62 0.01 -1.23
C PRO A 89 -9.33 -0.81 -1.15
N ILE A 90 -8.72 -0.81 0.03
CA ILE A 90 -7.44 -1.46 0.34
C ILE A 90 -7.68 -2.73 1.17
N VAL A 91 -6.94 -3.80 0.85
CA VAL A 91 -6.78 -4.97 1.73
C VAL A 91 -5.35 -5.00 2.25
N ALA A 92 -5.16 -4.82 3.56
CA ALA A 92 -3.87 -5.04 4.20
C ALA A 92 -3.83 -6.42 4.86
N TYR A 93 -2.71 -7.13 4.77
CA TYR A 93 -2.58 -8.44 5.37
C TYR A 93 -1.23 -8.65 6.04
N CYS A 94 -1.22 -9.60 6.97
CA CYS A 94 0.00 -10.24 7.40
C CYS A 94 -0.28 -11.73 7.65
N ARG A 95 0.39 -12.38 8.61
CA ARG A 95 0.05 -13.77 8.98
C ARG A 95 -1.38 -13.89 9.53
N THR A 96 -1.68 -13.16 10.61
CA THR A 96 -2.98 -13.23 11.32
C THR A 96 -3.87 -12.00 11.15
N GLY A 97 -3.36 -10.94 10.51
CA GLY A 97 -4.01 -9.63 10.40
C GLY A 97 -3.68 -8.66 11.54
N ALA A 98 -3.03 -9.11 12.61
CA ALA A 98 -2.74 -8.28 13.79
C ALA A 98 -1.83 -7.07 13.51
N ARG A 99 -0.79 -7.23 12.67
CA ARG A 99 0.11 -6.12 12.28
C ARG A 99 -0.64 -5.01 11.56
N SER A 100 -1.42 -5.39 10.56
CA SER A 100 -2.23 -4.45 9.79
C SER A 100 -3.29 -3.76 10.65
N ALA A 101 -3.87 -4.47 11.63
CA ALA A 101 -4.80 -3.87 12.59
C ALA A 101 -4.12 -2.85 13.52
N ALA A 102 -2.91 -3.16 14.02
CA ALA A 102 -2.15 -2.26 14.88
C ALA A 102 -1.74 -0.97 14.13
N LEU A 103 -1.23 -1.11 12.90
CA LEU A 103 -0.91 0.02 12.03
C LEU A 103 -2.13 0.86 11.69
N TRP A 104 -3.27 0.22 11.39
CA TRP A 104 -4.53 0.94 11.15
C TRP A 104 -4.98 1.72 12.39
N ASN A 105 -4.93 1.11 13.57
CA ASN A 105 -5.33 1.78 14.81
C ASN A 105 -4.45 3.00 15.11
N ASP A 106 -3.14 2.89 14.90
CA ASP A 106 -2.20 3.99 15.05
C ASP A 106 -2.44 5.11 14.01
N PHE A 107 -2.74 4.74 12.75
CA PHE A 107 -3.15 5.70 11.72
C PHE A 107 -4.44 6.42 12.11
N ASP A 108 -5.50 5.68 12.46
CA ASP A 108 -6.82 6.24 12.78
C ASP A 108 -6.77 7.14 14.02
N ALA A 109 -6.02 6.73 15.06
CA ALA A 109 -5.79 7.57 16.24
C ALA A 109 -5.11 8.90 15.86
N ARG A 110 -4.10 8.88 14.98
CA ARG A 110 -3.44 10.09 14.47
C ARG A 110 -4.35 10.94 13.58
N GLN A 111 -5.34 10.34 12.91
CA GLN A 111 -6.31 11.12 12.14
C GLN A 111 -7.28 11.89 13.03
N ASN A 112 -7.66 11.29 14.15
CA ASN A 112 -8.65 11.82 15.07
C ASN A 112 -8.06 12.76 16.15
N ASP A 113 -6.76 12.66 16.44
CA ASP A 113 -6.07 13.58 17.33
C ASP A 113 -5.84 14.97 16.69
N TYR A 114 -6.09 16.03 17.46
CA TYR A 114 -5.82 17.43 17.08
C TYR A 114 -4.34 17.63 16.73
N THR A 115 -3.43 17.11 17.55
CA THR A 115 -1.99 17.24 17.29
C THR A 115 -1.55 16.42 16.06
N GLY A 116 -2.28 15.34 15.76
CA GLY A 116 -2.11 14.54 14.55
C GLY A 116 -2.59 15.26 13.29
N ARG A 117 -3.67 16.05 13.36
CA ARG A 117 -4.08 16.97 12.27
C ARG A 117 -3.01 18.03 11.99
N GLU A 118 -2.45 18.65 13.03
CA GLU A 118 -1.42 19.67 12.89
C GLU A 118 -0.08 19.11 12.39
N ARG A 119 0.37 17.97 12.94
CA ARG A 119 1.55 17.25 12.44
C ARG A 119 1.40 16.84 10.99
N ARG A 120 0.21 16.41 10.53
CA ARG A 120 -0.04 16.13 9.11
C ARG A 120 0.00 17.38 8.26
N ARG A 121 -0.56 18.50 8.71
CA ARG A 121 -0.44 19.76 7.98
C ARG A 121 1.03 20.12 7.77
N LYS A 122 1.84 19.99 8.83
CA LYS A 122 3.27 20.23 8.79
C LYS A 122 4.01 19.20 7.95
N SER A 123 3.79 17.90 8.14
CA SER A 123 4.39 16.85 7.34
C SER A 123 3.99 16.97 5.88
N ALA A 124 2.72 17.22 5.53
CA ALA A 124 2.26 17.50 4.17
C ALA A 124 2.96 18.71 3.54
N GLN A 125 3.28 19.73 4.34
CA GLN A 125 4.12 20.86 3.94
C GLN A 125 5.61 20.49 3.84
N ASP A 126 6.12 19.60 4.69
CA ASP A 126 7.51 19.13 4.67
C ASP A 126 7.78 18.16 3.49
N ILE A 127 6.76 17.40 3.03
CA ILE A 127 6.78 16.70 1.72
C ILE A 127 6.51 17.66 0.54
N ALA A 128 6.19 18.93 0.79
CA ALA A 128 6.23 19.99 -0.21
C ALA A 128 7.59 20.70 -0.12
N PRO A 129 8.64 20.06 -0.66
CA PRO A 129 8.84 20.21 -2.09
C PRO A 129 9.23 18.88 -2.77
N LEU A 130 8.24 18.11 -3.20
CA LEU A 130 8.40 17.12 -4.27
C LEU A 130 7.97 17.67 -5.65
N THR A 131 7.72 18.99 -5.75
CA THR A 131 7.34 19.70 -6.98
C THR A 131 8.50 20.51 -7.61
N GLN A 132 9.76 20.17 -7.32
CA GLN A 132 10.93 20.79 -7.97
C GLN A 132 11.97 19.74 -8.41
N VAL A 133 11.55 18.80 -9.24
CA VAL A 133 12.43 18.14 -10.23
C VAL A 133 11.56 17.74 -11.43
N ALA A 134 11.13 18.74 -12.18
CA ALA A 134 10.52 18.57 -13.50
C ALA A 134 10.82 19.79 -14.38
N GLN A 135 12.10 20.19 -14.43
CA GLN A 135 12.61 21.14 -15.43
C GLN A 135 14.03 20.74 -15.85
N THR A 136 14.16 19.52 -16.36
CA THR A 136 15.22 19.17 -17.30
C THR A 136 14.54 18.29 -18.35
N GLY A 137 14.60 18.72 -19.61
CA GLY A 137 13.75 18.25 -20.69
C GLY A 137 13.94 16.77 -21.04
N ALA A 138 13.29 15.90 -20.29
CA ALA A 138 12.97 14.55 -20.71
C ALA A 138 11.52 14.58 -21.22
N GLN A 139 11.39 14.40 -22.53
CA GLN A 139 10.13 14.33 -23.25
C GLN A 139 9.15 13.39 -22.52
N LEU A 140 8.08 13.95 -21.97
CA LEU A 140 7.00 13.19 -21.35
C LEU A 140 6.40 12.28 -22.42
N SER A 141 6.63 10.97 -22.29
CA SER A 141 5.90 9.98 -23.08
C SER A 141 4.50 9.82 -22.49
N GLU A 142 3.51 9.66 -23.35
CA GLU A 142 2.11 9.48 -22.98
C GLU A 142 1.93 8.31 -22.00
N PRO A 143 0.94 8.37 -21.08
CA PRO A 143 0.64 7.30 -20.14
C PRO A 143 0.41 6.00 -20.91
N ARG A 144 1.14 4.95 -20.55
CA ARG A 144 1.04 3.63 -21.20
C ARG A 144 -0.16 2.92 -20.60
N ASP A 145 -0.83 2.04 -21.36
CA ASP A 145 -1.99 1.25 -20.89
C ASP A 145 -1.75 0.47 -19.58
N SER A 146 -0.49 0.29 -19.18
CA SER A 146 -0.05 -0.25 -17.89
C SER A 146 -0.35 0.63 -16.66
N ASP A 147 -0.80 1.87 -16.83
CA ASP A 147 -0.98 2.86 -15.75
C ASP A 147 -2.44 2.96 -15.26
N THR A 148 -3.20 1.86 -15.38
CA THR A 148 -4.60 1.79 -14.93
C THR A 148 -4.80 0.75 -13.81
N VAL A 149 -5.76 1.02 -12.92
CA VAL A 149 -6.20 0.11 -11.85
C VAL A 149 -7.69 -0.15 -12.07
N ASN A 150 -8.03 -1.39 -12.42
CA ASN A 150 -9.38 -1.77 -12.86
C ASN A 150 -9.96 -0.81 -13.92
N GLY A 151 -9.15 -0.40 -14.90
CA GLY A 151 -9.55 0.51 -15.97
C GLY A 151 -9.64 2.00 -15.60
N ARG A 152 -9.40 2.38 -14.34
CA ARG A 152 -9.25 3.79 -13.94
C ARG A 152 -7.78 4.21 -14.08
N PRO A 153 -7.46 5.31 -14.78
CA PRO A 153 -6.11 5.83 -14.85
C PRO A 153 -5.62 6.29 -13.46
N LEU A 154 -4.38 5.95 -13.14
CA LEU A 154 -3.70 6.45 -11.95
C LEU A 154 -3.37 7.94 -12.13
N SER A 155 -3.55 8.73 -11.07
CA SER A 155 -2.98 10.08 -11.04
C SER A 155 -1.45 10.02 -11.02
N ALA A 156 -0.78 11.08 -11.47
CA ALA A 156 0.69 11.17 -11.44
C ALA A 156 1.25 10.93 -10.02
N ARG A 157 0.53 11.39 -8.98
CA ARG A 157 0.90 11.15 -7.57
C ARG A 157 0.78 9.68 -7.18
N GLU A 158 -0.29 9.00 -7.58
CA GLU A 158 -0.46 7.56 -7.35
C GLU A 158 0.64 6.77 -8.06
N ALA A 159 0.87 7.03 -9.35
CA ALA A 159 1.88 6.34 -10.15
C ALA A 159 3.30 6.51 -9.59
N ALA A 160 3.71 7.74 -9.25
CA ALA A 160 5.03 8.04 -8.70
C ALA A 160 5.25 7.33 -7.34
N TYR A 161 4.23 7.30 -6.49
CA TYR A 161 4.32 6.64 -5.19
C TYR A 161 4.43 5.11 -5.33
N ILE A 162 3.60 4.50 -6.20
CA ILE A 162 3.61 3.06 -6.45
C ILE A 162 4.97 2.62 -7.02
N ALA A 163 5.54 3.39 -7.95
CA ALA A 163 6.85 3.10 -8.53
C ALA A 163 7.98 3.00 -7.49
N ARG A 164 7.90 3.76 -6.39
CA ARG A 164 8.89 3.71 -5.29
C ARG A 164 8.89 2.37 -4.53
N PHE A 165 7.77 1.65 -4.50
CA PHE A 165 7.67 0.35 -3.81
C PHE A 165 7.98 -0.84 -4.71
N ALA A 166 7.91 -0.66 -6.03
CA ALA A 166 8.27 -1.71 -6.99
C ALA A 166 9.75 -2.14 -6.88
N THR A 167 10.64 -1.24 -6.41
CA THR A 167 12.07 -1.51 -6.24
C THR A 167 12.42 -2.24 -4.94
N ARG A 168 11.61 -2.10 -3.87
CA ARG A 168 11.86 -2.76 -2.57
C ARG A 168 11.50 -4.25 -2.56
N ALA A 169 10.60 -4.68 -3.45
CA ALA A 169 10.18 -6.09 -3.56
C ALA A 169 11.22 -6.99 -4.27
N GLN A 170 12.30 -6.42 -4.83
CA GLN A 170 13.32 -7.15 -5.60
C GLN A 170 14.67 -7.32 -4.87
N ALA A 171 14.83 -6.72 -3.69
CA ALA A 171 16.07 -6.72 -2.92
C ALA A 171 16.05 -7.68 -1.70
N GLY A 172 15.03 -8.54 -1.60
CA GLY A 172 14.91 -9.59 -0.59
C GLY A 172 15.10 -10.95 -1.22
#